data_AF-A0A218QEX2-F1
#
_entry.id   AF-A0A218QEX2-F1
#
_cell.length_a   1.000
_cell.length_b   1.000
_cell.length_c   1.000
_cell.angle_alpha   90.00
_cell.angle_beta   90.00
_cell.angle_gamma   90.00
#
_symmetry.space_group_name_H-M   'P 1'
#
loop_
_entity.id
_entity.type
_entity.pdbx_description
1 polymer ?
#
loop_
_entity_poly.entity_id
_entity_poly.type
_entity_poly.pdbx_seq_one_letter_code
_entity_poly.pdbx_strand_id
1 'polypeptide(L)'
;MKQIIKKALTLVSVYYAYMVEYRAELILWVLARSLPIILMGVWIQAVRNRKFGLTAVDFARYFLAVFFVRQFFIQQKYFIFSINKLRSATTKASWSGLETF
;
A
#
# COMPACT_ATOMS: atom_id res chain seq x y z
N MET A 1 3.88 -17.86 -39.67
CA MET A 1 3.91 -16.41 -39.35
C MET A 1 2.70 -15.93 -38.55
N LYS A 2 1.43 -16.17 -38.98
CA LYS A 2 0.21 -15.73 -38.25
C LYS A 2 0.12 -16.18 -36.78
N GLN A 3 0.57 -17.39 -36.44
CA GLN A 3 0.53 -17.91 -35.06
C GLN A 3 1.54 -17.24 -34.12
N ILE A 4 2.71 -16.84 -34.63
CA ILE A 4 3.73 -16.15 -33.83
C ILE A 4 3.23 -14.74 -33.47
N ILE A 5 2.61 -14.06 -34.44
CA ILE A 5 1.98 -12.75 -34.21
C ILE A 5 0.85 -12.87 -33.19
N LYS A 6 -0.03 -13.87 -33.32
CA LYS A 6 -1.10 -14.11 -32.32
C LYS A 6 -0.55 -14.34 -30.92
N LYS A 7 0.49 -15.16 -30.76
CA LYS A 7 1.14 -15.44 -29.47
C LYS A 7 1.82 -14.20 -28.87
N ALA A 8 2.51 -13.41 -29.69
CA ALA A 8 3.10 -12.15 -29.24
C ALA A 8 2.03 -11.16 -28.78
N LEU A 9 0.91 -11.08 -29.50
CA LEU A 9 -0.19 -10.17 -29.19
C LEU A 9 -0.96 -10.59 -27.94
N THR A 10 -1.14 -11.90 -27.69
CA THR A 10 -1.67 -12.36 -26.40
C THR A 10 -0.71 -12.09 -25.26
N LEU A 11 0.60 -12.28 -25.44
CA LEU A 11 1.58 -11.96 -24.40
C LEU A 11 1.52 -10.48 -24.02
N VAL A 12 1.50 -9.58 -25.01
CA VAL A 12 1.38 -8.13 -24.81
C VAL A 12 0.06 -7.77 -24.15
N SER A 13 -1.05 -8.38 -24.55
CA SER A 13 -2.38 -8.12 -23.97
C SER A 13 -2.45 -8.52 -22.49
N VAL A 14 -1.94 -9.69 -22.15
CA VAL A 14 -1.89 -10.15 -20.75
C VAL A 14 -0.98 -9.24 -19.92
N TYR A 15 0.17 -8.86 -20.45
CA TYR A 15 1.09 -7.96 -19.77
C TYR A 15 0.48 -6.57 -19.58
N TYR A 16 -0.24 -6.07 -20.58
CA TYR A 16 -0.93 -4.79 -20.50
C TYR A 16 -2.05 -4.80 -19.46
N ALA A 17 -2.86 -5.86 -19.43
CA ALA A 17 -3.87 -6.05 -18.39
C ALA A 17 -3.24 -6.05 -16.98
N TYR A 18 -2.13 -6.75 -16.80
CA TYR A 18 -1.39 -6.79 -15.54
C TYR A 18 -0.85 -5.40 -15.13
N MET A 19 -0.34 -4.62 -16.09
CA MET A 19 0.13 -3.26 -15.84
C MET A 19 -1.00 -2.31 -15.46
N VAL A 20 -2.18 -2.47 -16.06
CA VAL A 20 -3.37 -1.68 -15.72
C VAL A 20 -3.93 -2.06 -14.36
N GLU A 21 -3.99 -3.35 -14.04
CA GLU A 21 -4.41 -3.86 -12.74
C GLU A 21 -3.51 -3.32 -11.62
N TYR A 22 -2.20 -3.35 -11.82
CA TYR A 22 -1.23 -2.76 -10.90
C TYR A 22 -1.44 -1.26 -10.69
N ARG A 23 -1.76 -0.50 -11.75
CA ARG A 23 -2.05 0.94 -11.64
C ARG A 23 -3.37 1.19 -10.91
N ALA A 24 -4.39 0.38 -11.15
CA ALA A 24 -5.66 0.46 -10.45
C ALA A 24 -5.49 0.17 -8.96
N GLU A 25 -4.66 -0.83 -8.59
CA GLU A 25 -4.29 -1.10 -7.21
C GLU A 25 -3.63 0.13 -6.58
N LEU A 26 -2.65 0.75 -7.23
CA LEU A 26 -1.99 1.96 -6.73
C LEU A 26 -2.98 3.11 -6.51
N ILE A 27 -3.93 3.33 -7.43
CA ILE A 27 -4.94 4.38 -7.31
C ILE A 27 -5.89 4.09 -6.14
N LEU A 28 -6.44 2.88 -6.06
CA LEU A 28 -7.30 2.45 -4.96
C LEU A 28 -6.56 2.49 -3.62
N TRP A 29 -5.26 2.21 -3.63
CA TRP A 29 -4.39 2.26 -2.46
C TRP A 29 -4.15 3.69 -1.98
N VAL A 30 -3.94 4.65 -2.89
CA VAL A 30 -3.84 6.08 -2.54
C VAL A 30 -5.19 6.59 -2.00
N LEU A 31 -6.30 6.23 -2.65
CA LEU A 31 -7.66 6.55 -2.20
C LEU A 31 -7.97 5.96 -0.82
N ALA A 32 -7.69 4.68 -0.61
CA ALA A 32 -7.89 4.01 0.68
C ALA A 32 -7.02 4.62 1.80
N ARG A 33 -5.86 5.18 1.45
CA ARG A 33 -4.99 5.88 2.39
C ARG A 33 -5.43 7.30 2.70
N SER A 34 -6.11 7.98 1.78
CA SER A 34 -6.66 9.32 2.00
C SER A 34 -8.04 9.31 2.66
N LEU A 35 -8.70 8.14 2.79
CA LEU A 35 -9.97 7.97 3.50
C LEU A 35 -10.06 8.72 4.85
N PRO A 36 -9.06 8.66 5.77
CA PRO A 36 -9.14 9.38 7.05
C PRO A 36 -9.24 10.89 6.89
N ILE A 37 -8.60 11.46 5.86
CA ILE A 37 -8.66 12.90 5.55
C ILE A 37 -10.05 13.27 5.03
N ILE A 38 -10.62 12.45 4.15
CA ILE A 38 -11.96 12.65 3.58
C ILE A 38 -13.02 12.58 4.71
N LEU A 39 -12.92 11.56 5.56
CA LEU A 39 -13.77 11.39 6.73
C LEU A 39 -13.67 12.58 7.69
N MET A 40 -12.46 13.07 7.98
CA MET A 40 -12.27 14.28 8.80
C MET A 40 -13.08 15.46 8.27
N GLY A 41 -13.05 15.72 6.97
CA GLY A 41 -13.82 16.80 6.35
C GLY A 41 -15.33 16.65 6.53
N VAL A 42 -15.85 15.43 6.35
CA VAL A 42 -17.29 15.12 6.55
C VAL A 42 -17.70 15.27 8.02
N TRP A 43 -16.90 14.76 8.95
CA TRP A 43 -17.19 14.82 10.38
C TRP A 43 -17.11 16.26 10.94
N ILE A 44 -16.17 17.08 10.47
CA ILE A 44 -16.11 18.51 10.83
C ILE A 44 -17.39 19.24 10.38
N GLN A 45 -17.89 18.95 9.17
CA GLN A 45 -19.14 19.53 8.68
C GLN A 45 -20.36 19.03 9.47
N ALA A 46 -20.40 17.74 9.81
CA ALA A 46 -21.47 17.14 10.61
C ALA A 46 -21.55 17.76 12.02
N VAL A 47 -20.40 18.03 12.65
CA VAL A 47 -20.28 18.66 13.97
C VAL A 47 -20.59 20.15 13.94
N ARG A 48 -20.39 20.82 12.81
CA ARG A 48 -20.80 22.21 12.64
C ARG A 48 -22.34 22.34 12.58
N ASN A 49 -23.00 21.36 11.96
CA ASN A 49 -24.45 21.36 11.77
C ASN A 49 -25.24 20.75 12.94
N ARG A 50 -24.60 19.97 13.82
CA ARG A 50 -25.23 19.39 15.03
C ARG A 50 -24.35 19.65 16.24
N LYS A 51 -24.94 20.06 17.36
CA LYS A 51 -24.27 20.14 18.67
C LYS A 51 -23.92 18.74 19.19
N PHE A 52 -22.88 18.13 18.63
CA PHE A 52 -22.22 17.00 19.24
C PHE A 52 -21.46 17.49 20.48
N GLY A 53 -21.39 16.69 21.54
CA GLY A 53 -20.63 17.03 22.77
C GLY A 53 -19.11 17.09 22.60
N LEU A 54 -18.62 16.92 21.36
CA LEU A 54 -17.21 16.95 20.97
C LEU A 54 -17.00 18.13 20.01
N THR A 55 -15.94 18.89 20.20
CA THR A 55 -15.65 20.04 19.34
C THR A 55 -15.05 19.58 18.01
N ALA A 56 -15.21 20.39 16.95
CA ALA A 56 -14.60 20.12 15.64
C ALA A 56 -13.06 19.94 15.72
N VAL A 57 -12.43 20.58 16.72
CA VAL A 57 -11.00 20.46 17.00
C VAL A 57 -10.63 19.07 17.51
N ASP A 58 -11.47 18.45 18.34
CA ASP A 58 -11.22 17.10 18.87
C ASP A 58 -11.28 16.04 17.78
N PHE A 59 -12.23 16.18 16.85
CA PHE A 59 -12.27 15.33 15.65
C PHE A 59 -11.04 15.52 14.77
N ALA A 60 -10.60 16.75 14.53
CA ALA A 60 -9.39 17.02 13.75
C ALA A 60 -8.15 16.35 14.37
N ARG A 61 -7.98 16.46 15.70
CA ARG A 61 -6.89 15.79 16.43
C ARG A 61 -6.94 14.28 16.29
N TYR A 62 -8.11 13.67 16.45
CA TYR A 62 -8.27 12.22 16.34
C TYR A 62 -7.95 11.72 14.93
N PHE A 63 -8.52 12.33 13.89
CA PHE A 63 -8.29 11.92 12.51
C PHE A 63 -6.85 12.18 12.05
N LEU A 64 -6.21 13.26 12.52
CA LEU A 64 -4.78 13.49 12.28
C LEU A 64 -3.91 12.43 12.96
N ALA A 65 -4.18 12.08 14.21
CA ALA A 65 -3.45 11.02 14.90
C ALA A 65 -3.59 9.67 14.17
N VAL A 66 -4.80 9.30 13.76
CA VAL A 66 -5.05 8.09 12.96
C VAL A 66 -4.33 8.14 11.62
N PHE A 67 -4.29 9.31 10.97
CA PHE A 67 -3.55 9.49 9.72
C PHE A 67 -2.06 9.26 9.92
N PHE A 68 -1.44 9.89 10.92
CA PHE A 68 -0.01 9.69 11.21
C PHE A 68 0.31 8.24 11.54
N VAL A 69 -0.44 7.62 12.45
CA VAL A 69 -0.27 6.22 12.83
C VAL A 69 -0.30 5.32 11.59
N ARG A 70 -1.24 5.53 10.67
CA ARG A 70 -1.29 4.79 9.39
C ARG A 70 -0.05 5.01 8.52
N GLN A 71 0.44 6.25 8.39
CA GLN A 71 1.66 6.54 7.62
C GLN A 71 2.88 5.79 8.18
N PHE A 72 3.01 5.69 9.51
CA PHE A 72 4.13 4.98 10.15
C PHE A 72 4.06 3.45 9.99
N PHE A 73 2.86 2.85 9.99
CA PHE A 73 2.70 1.40 9.76
C PHE A 73 3.16 0.94 8.37
N ILE A 74 3.20 1.83 7.38
CA ILE A 74 3.68 1.52 6.03
C ILE A 74 5.18 1.31 6.02
N GLN A 75 5.93 2.22 6.67
CA GLN A 75 7.37 2.10 6.80
C GLN A 75 7.74 0.81 7.53
N GLN A 76 6.97 0.42 8.54
CA GLN A 76 7.18 -0.84 9.25
C GLN A 76 7.06 -2.06 8.32
N LYS A 77 6.06 -2.12 7.43
CA LYS A 77 5.90 -3.26 6.51
C LYS A 77 7.08 -3.40 5.54
N TYR A 78 7.52 -2.29 4.93
CA TYR A 78 8.67 -2.31 4.02
C TYR A 78 9.97 -2.59 4.76
N PHE A 79 10.12 -2.07 5.97
CA PHE A 79 11.27 -2.35 6.83
C PHE A 79 11.35 -3.83 7.21
N ILE A 80 10.25 -4.43 7.66
CA ILE A 80 10.17 -5.86 8.00
C ILE A 80 10.43 -6.73 6.76
N PHE A 81 9.90 -6.37 5.60
CA PHE A 81 10.19 -7.05 4.35
C PHE A 81 11.69 -6.96 3.98
N SER A 82 12.29 -5.78 4.13
CA SER A 82 13.73 -5.57 3.89
C SER A 82 14.59 -6.43 4.82
N ILE A 83 14.25 -6.50 6.11
CA ILE A 83 14.94 -7.33 7.10
C ILE A 83 14.80 -8.82 6.76
N ASN A 84 13.60 -9.28 6.39
CA ASN A 84 13.39 -10.67 5.99
C ASN A 84 14.16 -11.05 4.72
N LYS A 85 14.26 -10.13 3.75
CA LYS A 85 15.06 -10.33 2.54
C LYS A 85 16.54 -10.52 2.87
N LEU A 86 17.10 -9.67 3.74
CA LEU A 86 18.48 -9.79 4.21
C LEU A 86 18.73 -11.09 4.99
N ARG A 87 17.80 -11.50 5.85
CA ARG A 87 17.88 -12.78 6.59
C ARG A 87 17.88 -14.02 5.67
N SER A 88 17.13 -13.97 4.58
CA SER A 88 17.09 -15.07 3.60
C SER A 88 18.38 -15.18 2.77
N ALA A 89 19.08 -14.07 2.56
CA ALA A 89 20.35 -14.03 1.83
C ALA A 89 21.52 -14.57 2.69
N THR A 90 21.55 -14.23 3.99
CA THR A 90 22.59 -14.73 4.91
C THR A 90 22.45 -16.22 5.20
N THR A 91 21.22 -16.75 5.26
CA THR A 91 20.98 -18.19 5.43
C THR A 91 21.42 -18.99 4.20
N LYS A 92 21.14 -18.54 2.96
CA LYS A 92 21.65 -19.24 1.75
C LYS A 92 23.18 -19.23 1.65
N ALA A 93 23.83 -18.15 2.08
CA ALA A 93 25.29 -18.05 2.10
C ALA A 93 25.95 -18.99 3.13
N SER A 94 25.27 -19.35 4.23
CA SER A 94 25.81 -20.31 5.20
C SER A 94 25.73 -21.76 4.72
N TRP A 95 24.74 -22.12 3.92
CA TRP A 95 24.62 -23.46 3.33
C TRP A 95 25.61 -23.68 2.18
N SER A 96 25.94 -22.64 1.40
CA SER A 96 26.95 -22.75 0.32
C SER A 96 28.40 -22.90 0.81
N GLY A 97 28.70 -22.55 2.06
CA GLY A 97 30.03 -22.74 2.66
C GLY A 97 30.21 -24.10 3.35
N LEU A 98 29.13 -24.88 3.51
CA LEU A 98 29.16 -26.23 4.09
C LEU A 98 29.21 -27.34 3.03
N GLU A 99 28.96 -27.01 1.76
CA GLU A 99 29.11 -27.94 0.62
C GLU A 99 30.52 -27.94 0.00
N THR A 100 31.44 -27.14 0.56
CA THR A 100 32.85 -27.03 0.10
C THR A 100 33.87 -27.59 1.10
N PHE A 101 33.45 -28.40 2.07
CA PHE A 101 34.34 -29.16 2.97
C PHE A 101 34.06 -30.65 2.88
#